data_AF-A0A2N5C4J7-F1
#
_entry.id   AF-A0A2N5C4J7-F1
#
_cell.length_a   1.000
_cell.length_b   1.000
_cell.length_c   1.000
_cell.angle_alpha   90.00
_cell.angle_beta   90.00
_cell.angle_gamma   90.00
#
_symmetry.space_group_name_H-M   'P 1'
#
loop_
_entity.id
_entity.type
_entity.pdbx_description
1 polymer ?
#
loop_
_entity_poly.entity_id
_entity_poly.type
_entity_poly.pdbx_seq_one_letter_code
_entity_poly.pdbx_strand_id
1 'polypeptide(L)' 'MGLLIEVIGWLFMELIFYGVFYAIGWVVLMAVTFGNYPGRWRGPDNLTDAELVALVGLIATVIVVVIVVK' A
#
# COMPACT_ATOMS: atom_id res chain seq x y z
N MET A 1 11.08 12.88 -24.62
CA MET A 1 11.34 13.35 -23.24
C MET A 1 10.09 13.26 -22.36
N GLY A 2 8.92 13.78 -22.76
CA GLY A 2 7.68 13.69 -21.96
C GLY A 2 7.23 12.27 -21.60
N LEU A 3 7.09 11.38 -22.59
CA LEU A 3 6.66 9.98 -22.37
C LEU A 3 7.57 9.17 -21.46
N LEU A 4 8.89 9.39 -21.54
CA LEU A 4 9.86 8.69 -20.68
C LEU A 4 9.73 9.12 -19.22
N ILE A 5 9.52 10.42 -18.97
CA ILE A 5 9.30 10.97 -17.63
C ILE A 5 7.98 10.45 -17.04
N GLU A 6 6.94 10.35 -17.87
CA GLU A 6 5.63 9.85 -17.46
C GLU A 6 5.68 8.36 -17.07
N VAL A 7 6.34 7.52 -17.87
CA VAL A 7 6.55 6.09 -17.57
C VAL A 7 7.38 5.90 -16.30
N ILE A 8 8.45 6.68 -16.13
CA ILE A 8 9.26 6.64 -14.90
C ILE A 8 8.43 7.08 -13.70
N GLY A 9 7.68 8.17 -13.80
CA GLY A 9 6.81 8.65 -12.73
C GLY A 9 5.74 7.63 -12.34
N TRP A 10 5.15 6.95 -13.33
CA TRP A 10 4.20 5.87 -13.12
C TRP A 10 4.84 4.68 -12.37
N LEU A 11 6.03 4.23 -12.79
CA LEU A 11 6.78 3.17 -12.10
C LEU A 11 7.12 3.54 -10.65
N PHE A 12 7.50 4.79 -10.39
CA PHE A 12 7.78 5.25 -9.03
C PHE A 12 6.51 5.26 -8.16
N MET A 13 5.38 5.73 -8.70
CA MET A 13 4.11 5.68 -7.99
C MET A 13 3.68 4.25 -7.69
N GLU A 14 3.85 3.34 -8.65
CA GLU A 14 3.54 1.93 -8.47
C GLU A 14 4.43 1.27 -7.41
N LEU A 15 5.73 1.59 -7.40
CA LEU A 15 6.66 1.10 -6.38
C LEU A 15 6.32 1.63 -4.97
N ILE A 16 5.93 2.91 -4.86
CA ILE A 16 5.50 3.49 -3.58
C ILE A 16 4.20 2.83 -3.12
N PHE A 17 3.27 2.59 -4.04
CA PHE A 17 1.99 1.99 -3.72
C PHE A 17 2.11 0.54 -3.25
N TYR A 18 2.74 -0.31 -4.07
CA TYR A 18 2.93 -1.72 -3.75
C TYR A 18 4.04 -1.99 -2.74
N GLY A 19 4.97 -1.06 -2.54
CA GLY A 19 6.05 -1.21 -1.57
C GLY A 19 5.69 -0.59 -0.23
N VAL A 20 5.53 0.73 -0.19
CA VAL A 20 5.39 1.50 1.06
C VAL A 20 3.99 1.35 1.63
N PHE A 21 2.95 1.63 0.84
CA PHE A 21 1.59 1.55 1.37
C PHE A 21 1.16 0.12 1.66
N TYR A 22 1.59 -0.86 0.86
CA TYR A 22 1.38 -2.27 1.19
C TYR A 22 2.00 -2.64 2.55
N ALA A 23 3.26 -2.26 2.82
CA ALA A 23 3.91 -2.57 4.09
C ALA A 23 3.18 -1.94 5.29
N ILE A 24 2.75 -0.69 5.14
CA ILE A 24 1.97 0.01 6.18
C ILE A 24 0.62 -0.69 6.39
N GLY A 25 -0.11 -0.96 5.31
CA GLY A 25 -1.41 -1.60 5.37
C GLY A 25 -1.35 -3.01 5.94
N TRP A 26 -0.28 -3.75 5.65
CA TRP A 26 -0.01 -5.06 6.21
C TRP A 26 0.09 -4.98 7.74
N VAL A 27 0.90 -4.06 8.26
CA VAL A 27 1.07 -3.86 9.71
C VAL A 27 -0.24 -3.45 10.37
N VAL A 28 -0.97 -2.53 9.75
CA VAL A 28 -2.27 -2.04 10.25
C VAL A 28 -3.28 -3.19 10.34
N LEU A 29 -3.43 -3.96 9.26
CA LEU A 29 -4.37 -5.07 9.22
C LEU A 29 -3.97 -6.19 10.17
N MET A 30 -2.68 -6.49 10.28
CA MET A 30 -2.17 -7.48 11.22
C MET A 30 -2.45 -7.07 12.67
N ALA A 31 -2.33 -5.77 12.98
CA ALA A 31 -2.68 -5.24 14.30
C ALA A 31 -4.20 -5.30 14.56
N VAL A 32 -5.03 -4.87 13.61
CA VAL A 32 -6.49 -4.78 13.76
C VAL A 32 -7.14 -6.17 13.80
N THR A 33 -6.61 -7.13 13.06
CA THR A 33 -7.17 -8.49 12.98
C THR A 33 -6.50 -9.48 13.93
N PHE A 34 -5.63 -9.01 14.83
CA PHE A 34 -4.86 -9.84 15.76
C PHE A 34 -4.06 -10.95 15.05
N GLY A 35 -3.47 -10.62 13.90
CA GLY A 35 -2.66 -11.54 13.11
C GLY A 35 -3.43 -12.49 12.18
N ASN A 36 -4.76 -12.37 12.09
CA ASN A 36 -5.57 -13.22 11.20
C ASN A 36 -5.51 -12.80 9.72
N TYR A 37 -5.19 -11.55 9.43
CA TYR A 37 -5.07 -11.00 8.07
C TYR A 37 -3.97 -9.93 8.01
N PRO A 38 -3.31 -9.72 6.86
CA PRO A 38 -3.35 -10.53 5.63
C PRO A 38 -2.58 -11.85 5.75
N GLY A 39 -3.08 -12.88 5.06
CA GLY A 39 -2.38 -14.17 4.93
C GLY A 39 -1.07 -14.02 4.14
N ARG A 40 -0.10 -14.94 4.34
CA ARG A 40 1.16 -14.97 3.57
C ARG A 40 0.88 -14.86 2.07
N TRP A 41 1.65 -14.01 1.36
CA TRP A 41 1.57 -13.87 -0.10
C TRP A 41 1.61 -15.25 -0.77
N ARG A 42 0.53 -15.62 -1.50
CA ARG A 42 0.38 -16.95 -2.14
C ARG A 42 0.64 -16.98 -3.64
N GLY A 43 0.92 -15.84 -4.27
CA GLY A 43 1.27 -15.77 -5.69
C GLY A 43 0.56 -14.63 -6.41
N PRO A 44 0.61 -14.62 -7.75
CA PRO A 44 -0.02 -13.60 -8.60
C PRO A 44 -1.55 -13.54 -8.46
N ASP A 45 -2.18 -14.64 -8.06
CA ASP A 45 -3.64 -14.74 -7.92
C ASP A 45 -4.22 -13.86 -6.79
N ASN A 46 -3.36 -13.32 -5.92
CA ASN A 46 -3.72 -12.43 -4.81
C ASN A 46 -3.39 -10.95 -5.09
N LEU A 47 -3.21 -10.55 -6.35
CA LEU A 47 -3.00 -9.14 -6.74
C LEU A 47 -4.07 -8.22 -6.14
N THR A 48 -5.35 -8.62 -6.21
CA THR A 48 -6.48 -7.85 -5.64
C THR A 48 -6.37 -7.70 -4.12
N ASP A 49 -5.92 -8.73 -3.41
CA ASP A 49 -5.66 -8.65 -1.96
C ASP A 49 -4.50 -7.68 -1.68
N ALA A 50 -3.45 -7.69 -2.51
CA ALA A 50 -2.31 -6.79 -2.34
C ALA A 50 -2.70 -5.32 -2.55
N GLU A 51 -3.53 -5.04 -3.55
CA GLU A 51 -4.10 -3.70 -3.78
C GLU A 51 -4.96 -3.23 -2.60
N LEU A 52 -5.80 -4.10 -2.04
CA LEU A 52 -6.62 -3.78 -0.86
C LEU A 52 -5.77 -3.50 0.37
N VAL A 53 -4.72 -4.29 0.61
CA VAL A 53 -3.77 -4.05 1.70
C VAL A 53 -3.06 -2.71 1.50
N ALA A 54 -2.58 -2.42 0.29
CA ALA A 54 -1.96 -1.13 -0.01
C ALA A 54 -2.93 0.04 0.19
N LEU A 55 -4.18 -0.11 -0.22
CA LEU A 55 -5.21 0.90 0.00
C LEU A 55 -5.47 1.16 1.49
N VAL A 56 -5.46 0.12 2.33
CA VAL A 56 -5.53 0.30 3.79
C VAL A 56 -4.33 1.09 4.32
N GLY A 57 -3.12 0.80 3.81
CA GLY A 57 -1.93 1.55 4.20
C GLY A 57 -1.96 3.01 3.76
N LEU A 58 -2.51 3.31 2.58
CA LEU A 58 -2.74 4.67 2.12
C LEU A 58 -3.71 5.40 3.07
N ILE A 59 -4.86 4.78 3.39
CA ILE A 59 -5.85 5.37 4.31
C ILE A 59 -5.23 5.64 5.67
N ALA A 60 -4.50 4.68 6.23
CA ALA A 60 -3.82 4.84 7.51
C ALA A 60 -2.82 6.00 7.48
N THR A 61 -2.03 6.10 6.40
CA THR A 61 -1.07 7.20 6.22
C THR A 61 -1.77 8.56 6.15
N VAL A 62 -2.85 8.67 5.37
CA VAL A 62 -3.64 9.91 5.27
C VAL A 62 -4.20 10.30 6.63
N ILE A 63 -4.75 9.36 7.39
CA ILE A 63 -5.26 9.62 8.75
C ILE A 63 -4.15 10.18 9.65
N VAL A 64 -2.98 9.54 9.66
CA VAL A 64 -1.84 9.99 10.47
C VAL A 64 -1.39 11.39 10.05
N VAL A 65 -1.23 11.66 8.75
CA VAL A 65 -0.84 12.98 8.25
C VAL A 65 -1.87 14.04 8.64
N VAL A 66 -3.17 13.76 8.49
CA VAL A 66 -4.24 14.69 8.89
C VAL A 66 -4.23 14.96 10.39
N ILE A 67 -3.94 13.96 11.23
CA ILE A 67 -3.82 14.14 12.69
C ILE A 67 -2.59 14.99 13.04
N VAL A 68 -1.46 14.77 12.36
CA VAL A 68 -0.17 15.45 12.64
C VAL A 68 -0.14 16.89 12.14
N VAL A 69 -0.79 17.18 11.00
CA VAL A 69 -0.80 18.50 10.37
C VAL A 69 -1.91 19.41 10.93
N LYS A 70 -2.84 18.84 11.71
CA LYS A 70 -3.82 19.59 12.48
C LYS A 70 -3.21 20.19 13.74
#